data_AF-A0A7Y5RZ06-F1
#
_entry.id   AF-A0A7Y5RZ06-F1
#
_cell.length_a   1.000
_cell.length_b   1.000
_cell.length_c   1.000
_cell.angle_alpha   90.00
_cell.angle_beta   90.00
_cell.angle_gamma   90.00
#
_symmetry.space_group_name_H-M   'P 1'
#
loop_
_entity.id
_entity.type
_entity.pdbx_description
1 polymer ?
#
loop_
_entity_poly.entity_id
_entity_poly.type
_entity_poly.pdbx_seq_one_letter_code
_entity_poly.pdbx_strand_id
1 'polypeptide(L)'
;MTSIFEITDWSHVASFFIWTLAVCAIAKALFGSLPAAELQYRLSLRDAPRRQRMNRLNWEINNRAKWDEDVARRSPHAARQPLTDAEIEAKRRELQQLARTSFAWRAFTYFMGCFACQTFWTAVAVFAATRGVGDLAGWLFTSAACSSAAVLLAAVQGRSVPPRGPERAVGAAGCKDCGK
;
A
#
# COMPACT_ATOMS: atom_id res chain seq x y z
N MET A 1 -20.52 20.00 4.04
CA MET A 1 -20.54 18.65 3.47
C MET A 1 -21.89 18.03 3.75
N THR A 2 -22.63 17.53 2.76
CA THR A 2 -23.92 16.85 2.99
C THR A 2 -23.68 15.44 3.51
N SER A 3 -24.41 15.05 4.57
CA SER A 3 -24.35 13.69 5.11
C SER A 3 -25.23 12.76 4.29
N ILE A 4 -24.89 11.46 4.27
CA ILE A 4 -25.75 10.44 3.65
C ILE A 4 -27.14 10.37 4.32
N PHE A 5 -27.24 10.74 5.60
CA PHE A 5 -28.49 10.75 6.35
C PHE A 5 -29.41 11.94 6.05
N GLU A 6 -28.91 12.96 5.35
CA GLU A 6 -29.66 14.18 5.01
C GLU A 6 -30.22 14.15 3.57
N ILE A 7 -30.10 13.02 2.87
CA ILE A 7 -30.52 12.92 1.47
C ILE A 7 -32.03 12.73 1.41
N THR A 8 -32.77 13.83 1.27
CA THR A 8 -34.23 13.81 1.07
C THR A 8 -34.65 14.09 -0.37
N ASP A 9 -33.85 14.84 -1.12
CA ASP A 9 -34.22 15.41 -2.42
C ASP A 9 -33.07 15.31 -3.44
N TRP A 10 -33.38 15.47 -4.73
CA TRP A 10 -32.39 15.46 -5.81
C TRP A 10 -31.29 16.53 -5.66
N SER A 11 -31.59 17.64 -5.00
CA SER A 11 -30.61 18.68 -4.65
C SER A 11 -29.56 18.16 -3.65
N HIS A 12 -29.97 17.37 -2.65
CA HIS A 12 -29.08 16.73 -1.69
C HIS A 12 -28.19 15.67 -2.35
N VAL A 13 -28.74 14.92 -3.30
CA VAL A 13 -27.98 13.97 -4.13
C VAL A 13 -26.91 14.70 -4.94
N ALA A 14 -27.26 15.77 -5.65
CA ALA A 14 -26.31 16.57 -6.43
C ALA A 14 -25.21 17.18 -5.55
N SER A 15 -25.58 17.71 -4.39
CA SER A 15 -24.63 18.25 -3.40
C SER A 15 -23.68 17.17 -2.89
N PHE A 16 -24.16 15.96 -2.60
CA PHE A 16 -23.32 14.83 -2.19
C PHE A 16 -22.30 14.44 -3.28
N PHE A 17 -22.72 14.41 -4.55
CA PHE A 17 -21.80 14.17 -5.66
C PHE A 17 -20.74 15.26 -5.79
N ILE A 18 -21.11 16.53 -5.68
CA ILE A 18 -20.15 17.65 -5.72
C ILE A 18 -19.13 17.54 -4.59
N TRP A 19 -19.57 17.24 -3.37
CA TRP A 19 -18.67 17.02 -2.23
C TRP A 19 -17.75 15.82 -2.44
N THR A 20 -18.27 14.73 -3.02
CA THR A 20 -17.47 13.55 -3.35
C THR A 20 -16.39 13.88 -4.38
N LEU A 21 -16.72 14.64 -5.42
CA LEU A 21 -15.75 15.11 -6.42
C LEU A 21 -14.71 16.05 -5.80
N ALA A 22 -15.14 16.97 -4.93
CA ALA A 22 -14.23 17.87 -4.20
C ALA A 22 -13.25 17.08 -3.33
N VAL A 23 -13.74 16.09 -2.56
CA VAL A 23 -12.88 15.20 -1.77
C VAL A 23 -11.91 14.42 -2.64
N CYS A 24 -12.36 13.89 -3.79
CA CYS A 24 -11.49 13.20 -4.75
C CYS A 24 -10.40 14.12 -5.31
N ALA A 25 -10.75 15.37 -5.63
CA ALA A 25 -9.82 16.37 -6.12
C ALA A 25 -8.78 16.75 -5.06
N ILE A 26 -9.21 16.95 -3.81
CA ILE A 26 -8.31 17.22 -2.67
C ILE A 26 -7.40 16.01 -2.43
N ALA A 27 -7.93 14.79 -2.42
CA ALA A 27 -7.13 13.59 -2.25
C ALA A 27 -6.07 13.47 -3.36
N LYS A 28 -6.43 13.72 -4.63
CA LYS A 28 -5.45 13.74 -5.72
C LYS A 28 -4.44 14.88 -5.60
N ALA A 29 -4.87 16.07 -5.17
CA ALA A 29 -3.97 17.20 -4.98
C ALA A 29 -2.96 16.95 -3.85
N LEU A 30 -3.38 16.29 -2.76
CA LEU A 30 -2.50 15.98 -1.65
C LEU A 30 -1.58 14.80 -1.98
N PHE A 31 -2.15 13.67 -2.40
CA PHE A 31 -1.42 12.41 -2.54
C PHE A 31 -0.84 12.15 -3.94
N GLY A 32 -1.33 12.85 -4.96
CA GLY A 32 -0.81 12.80 -6.33
C GLY A 32 0.17 13.93 -6.67
N SER A 33 0.52 14.77 -5.70
CA SER A 33 1.48 15.86 -5.87
C SER A 33 2.93 15.35 -5.97
N LEU A 34 3.79 16.14 -6.63
CA LEU A 34 5.24 15.90 -6.66
C LEU A 34 5.87 15.69 -5.27
N PRO A 35 5.55 16.48 -4.22
CA PRO A 35 6.08 16.22 -2.87
C PRO A 35 5.58 14.89 -2.29
N ALA A 36 4.35 14.47 -2.58
CA ALA A 36 3.89 13.15 -2.15
C ALA A 36 4.63 12.02 -2.86
N ALA A 37 4.92 12.18 -4.15
CA ALA A 37 5.72 11.21 -4.92
C ALA A 37 7.17 11.13 -4.41
N GLU A 38 7.81 12.29 -4.15
CA GLU A 38 9.16 12.36 -3.57
C GLU A 38 9.21 11.75 -2.16
N LEU A 39 8.19 12.00 -1.34
CA LEU A 39 8.07 11.37 -0.03
C LEU A 39 7.96 9.85 -0.17
N GLN A 40 7.09 9.35 -1.05
CA GLN A 40 6.99 7.91 -1.32
C GLN A 40 8.33 7.32 -1.77
N TYR A 41 9.06 8.02 -2.63
CA TYR A 41 10.38 7.60 -3.10
C TYR A 41 11.39 7.49 -1.95
N ARG A 42 11.54 8.54 -1.13
CA ARG A 42 12.47 8.53 0.03
C ARG A 42 12.12 7.46 1.05
N LEU A 43 10.82 7.27 1.30
CA LEU A 43 10.36 6.22 2.19
C LEU A 43 10.70 4.84 1.61
N SER A 44 10.51 4.61 0.31
CA SER A 44 10.87 3.36 -0.36
C SER A 44 12.36 3.02 -0.24
N LEU A 45 13.24 4.03 -0.31
CA LEU A 45 14.68 3.86 -0.13
C LEU A 45 15.04 3.45 1.30
N ARG A 46 14.42 4.07 2.31
CA ARG A 46 14.59 3.67 3.73
C ARG A 46 14.09 2.26 4.01
N ASP A 47 13.13 1.81 3.22
CA ASP A 47 12.48 0.50 3.35
C ASP A 47 13.24 -0.65 2.71
N ALA A 48 13.94 -0.39 1.62
CA ALA A 48 14.66 -1.40 0.85
C ALA A 48 15.51 -2.34 1.73
N PRO A 49 16.38 -1.87 2.65
CA PRO A 49 17.22 -2.77 3.46
C PRO A 49 16.39 -3.62 4.42
N ARG A 50 15.29 -3.09 4.97
CA ARG A 50 14.41 -3.83 5.87
C ARG A 50 13.69 -4.96 5.14
N ARG A 51 13.18 -4.69 3.94
CA ARG A 51 12.52 -5.70 3.09
C ARG A 51 13.51 -6.79 2.65
N GLN A 52 14.73 -6.40 2.27
CA GLN A 52 15.79 -7.36 1.94
C GLN A 52 16.11 -8.29 3.12
N ARG A 53 16.23 -7.74 4.34
CA ARG A 53 16.45 -8.54 5.56
C ARG A 53 15.30 -9.51 5.84
N MET A 54 14.05 -9.06 5.72
CA MET A 54 12.88 -9.94 5.90
C MET A 54 12.84 -11.06 4.85
N ASN A 55 13.08 -10.74 3.58
CA ASN A 55 13.10 -11.73 2.51
C ASN A 55 14.22 -12.76 2.70
N ARG A 56 15.39 -12.30 3.16
CA ARG A 56 16.52 -13.14 3.53
C ARG A 56 16.14 -14.12 4.64
N LEU A 57 15.63 -13.61 5.76
CA LEU A 57 15.21 -14.44 6.89
C LEU A 57 14.13 -15.45 6.51
N ASN A 58 13.15 -15.05 5.70
CA ASN A 58 12.10 -15.94 5.22
C ASN A 58 12.67 -17.06 4.34
N TRP A 59 13.64 -16.73 3.48
CA TRP A 59 14.33 -17.73 2.67
C TRP A 59 15.17 -18.68 3.52
N GLU A 60 15.90 -18.18 4.53
CA GLU A 60 16.71 -19.00 5.44
C GLU A 60 15.85 -20.01 6.21
N ILE A 61 14.68 -19.57 6.70
CA ILE A 61 13.72 -20.43 7.42
C ILE A 61 13.14 -21.50 6.49
N ASN A 62 12.73 -21.13 5.28
CA ASN A 62 12.10 -22.07 4.34
C ASN A 62 13.08 -23.11 3.77
N ASN A 63 14.32 -22.70 3.52
CA ASN A 63 15.35 -23.60 2.94
C ASN A 63 16.22 -24.27 4.01
N ARG A 64 16.04 -23.92 5.29
CA ARG A 64 16.86 -24.37 6.44
C ARG A 64 18.35 -24.25 6.17
N ALA A 65 18.75 -23.19 5.47
CA ALA A 65 20.12 -22.98 5.03
C ALA A 65 20.48 -21.50 5.17
N LYS A 66 21.75 -21.22 5.46
CA LYS A 66 22.23 -19.85 5.62
C LYS A 66 22.16 -19.12 4.28
N TRP A 67 21.74 -17.86 4.29
CA TRP A 67 21.67 -17.09 3.06
C TRP A 67 23.06 -16.82 2.51
N ASP A 68 23.24 -17.18 1.25
CA ASP A 68 24.37 -16.81 0.42
C ASP A 68 23.81 -16.45 -0.96
N GLU A 69 24.36 -15.43 -1.62
CA GLU A 69 23.90 -15.04 -2.95
C GLU A 69 24.04 -16.18 -3.96
N ASP A 70 25.12 -16.94 -3.85
CA ASP A 70 25.40 -18.06 -4.75
C ASP A 70 24.46 -19.23 -4.52
N VAL A 71 24.13 -19.52 -3.25
CA VAL A 71 23.12 -20.54 -2.91
C VAL A 71 21.72 -20.10 -3.35
N ALA A 72 21.37 -18.83 -3.16
CA ALA A 72 20.07 -18.28 -3.57
C ALA A 72 19.90 -18.28 -5.09
N ARG A 73 20.99 -18.07 -5.86
CA ARG A 73 21.02 -18.16 -7.33
C ARG A 73 21.14 -19.60 -7.86
N ARG A 74 21.21 -20.60 -6.97
CA ARG A 74 21.42 -22.02 -7.31
C ARG A 74 22.70 -22.26 -8.12
N SER A 75 23.78 -21.55 -7.79
CA SER A 75 25.05 -21.77 -8.47
C SER A 75 25.59 -23.19 -8.17
N PRO A 76 26.25 -23.84 -9.13
CA PRO A 76 26.69 -25.23 -9.00
C PRO A 76 27.83 -25.46 -8.00
N HIS A 77 28.49 -24.39 -7.54
CA HIS A 77 29.63 -24.46 -6.61
C HIS A 77 29.30 -24.00 -5.18
N ALA A 78 28.06 -23.60 -4.90
CA ALA A 78 27.68 -23.09 -3.60
C ALA A 78 27.38 -24.23 -2.60
N ALA A 79 28.15 -24.29 -1.52
CA ALA A 79 27.90 -25.21 -0.43
C ALA A 79 26.75 -24.70 0.46
N ARG A 80 25.69 -25.49 0.60
CA ARG A 80 24.59 -25.19 1.54
C ARG A 80 25.06 -25.46 2.96
N GLN A 81 25.14 -24.42 3.79
CA GLN A 81 25.31 -24.56 5.23
C GLN A 81 23.94 -24.74 5.89
N PRO A 82 23.62 -25.93 6.46
CA PRO A 82 22.34 -26.16 7.12
C PRO A 82 22.25 -25.35 8.42
N LEU A 83 21.07 -24.81 8.72
CA LEU A 83 20.77 -24.22 10.01
C LEU A 83 20.35 -25.29 11.01
N THR A 84 20.77 -25.12 12.25
CA THR A 84 20.26 -25.90 13.39
C THR A 84 18.86 -25.45 13.79
N ASP A 85 18.07 -26.33 14.41
CA ASP A 85 16.69 -26.00 14.82
C ASP A 85 16.63 -24.83 15.82
N ALA A 86 17.66 -24.69 16.67
CA ALA A 86 17.79 -23.56 17.59
C ALA A 86 17.99 -22.22 16.85
N GLU A 87 18.78 -22.22 15.77
CA GLU A 87 18.98 -21.05 14.92
C GLU A 87 17.71 -20.69 14.13
N ILE A 88 16.96 -21.69 13.66
CA ILE A 88 15.69 -21.48 12.96
C ILE A 88 14.69 -20.75 13.88
N GLU A 89 14.57 -21.19 15.14
CA GLU A 89 13.64 -20.56 16.08
C GLU A 89 14.10 -19.14 16.48
N ALA A 90 15.40 -18.91 16.62
CA ALA A 90 15.95 -17.57 16.83
C ALA A 90 15.63 -16.63 15.64
N LYS A 91 15.82 -17.12 14.40
CA LYS A 91 15.49 -16.38 13.16
C LYS A 91 13.99 -16.12 13.03
N ARG A 92 13.15 -17.04 13.48
CA ARG A 92 11.68 -16.87 13.50
C ARG A 92 11.26 -15.75 14.45
N ARG A 93 11.87 -15.68 15.65
CA ARG A 93 11.65 -14.58 16.61
C ARG A 93 12.12 -13.24 16.04
N GLU A 94 13.28 -13.22 15.39
CA GLU A 94 13.81 -12.03 14.71
C GLU A 94 12.84 -11.54 13.62
N LEU A 95 12.30 -12.46 12.80
CA LEU A 95 11.32 -12.15 11.78
C LEU A 95 10.01 -11.61 12.38
N GLN A 96 9.52 -12.21 13.47
CA GLN A 96 8.32 -11.72 14.17
C GLN A 96 8.53 -10.32 14.75
N GLN A 97 9.71 -10.03 15.30
CA GLN A 97 10.05 -8.71 15.83
C GLN A 97 10.13 -7.65 14.70
N LEU A 98 10.75 -8.01 13.57
CA LEU A 98 10.77 -7.18 12.36
C LEU A 98 9.36 -6.99 11.78
N ALA A 99 8.51 -8.02 11.80
CA ALA A 99 7.12 -7.93 11.34
C ALA A 99 6.28 -6.97 12.21
N ARG A 100 6.44 -7.05 13.55
CA ARG A 100 5.73 -6.15 14.48
C ARG A 100 6.18 -4.70 14.32
N THR A 101 7.49 -4.47 14.22
CA THR A 101 8.03 -3.11 14.05
C THR A 101 7.77 -2.52 12.66
N SER A 102 7.53 -3.36 11.65
CA SER A 102 7.16 -2.92 10.30
C SER A 102 5.65 -2.74 10.09
N PHE A 103 4.80 -3.02 11.07
CA PHE A 103 3.34 -2.91 10.92
C PHE A 103 2.89 -1.48 10.59
N ALA A 104 3.29 -0.49 11.40
CA ALA A 104 2.95 0.92 11.18
C ALA A 104 3.41 1.40 9.80
N TRP A 105 4.55 0.88 9.36
CA TRP A 105 5.11 1.23 8.08
C TRP A 105 4.38 0.60 6.89
N ARG A 106 3.98 -0.67 7.00
CA ARG A 106 3.13 -1.34 6.00
C ARG A 106 1.77 -0.66 5.92
N ALA A 107 1.19 -0.29 7.05
CA ALA A 107 -0.05 0.48 7.12
C ALA A 107 0.09 1.83 6.42
N PHE A 108 1.17 2.58 6.67
CA PHE A 108 1.46 3.84 5.99
C PHE A 108 1.64 3.67 4.48
N THR A 109 2.40 2.66 4.05
CA THR A 109 2.62 2.37 2.63
C THR A 109 1.32 1.99 1.93
N TYR A 110 0.46 1.22 2.60
CA TYR A 110 -0.87 0.86 2.11
C TYR A 110 -1.75 2.10 1.98
N PHE A 111 -1.82 2.94 3.02
CA PHE A 111 -2.54 4.20 3.01
C PHE A 111 -2.10 5.12 1.85
N MET A 112 -0.79 5.29 1.65
CA MET A 112 -0.25 6.11 0.55
C MET A 112 -0.46 5.52 -0.85
N GLY A 113 -0.83 4.24 -0.98
CA GLY A 113 -1.09 3.62 -2.30
C GLY A 113 -2.55 3.30 -2.57
N CYS A 114 -3.41 3.37 -1.57
CA CYS A 114 -4.80 3.00 -1.66
C CYS A 114 -5.63 4.27 -1.88
N PHE A 115 -6.07 4.51 -3.12
CA PHE A 115 -6.89 5.68 -3.45
C PHE A 115 -8.18 5.74 -2.61
N ALA A 116 -8.85 4.59 -2.39
CA ALA A 116 -10.02 4.49 -1.52
C ALA A 116 -9.73 4.90 -0.06
N CYS A 117 -8.54 4.57 0.44
CA CYS A 117 -8.11 4.91 1.79
C CYS A 117 -7.81 6.41 1.87
N GLN A 118 -7.15 6.97 0.86
CA GLN A 118 -6.88 8.40 0.76
C GLN A 118 -8.18 9.21 0.72
N THR A 119 -9.14 8.82 -0.12
CA THR A 119 -10.44 9.51 -0.22
C THR A 119 -11.26 9.36 1.05
N PHE A 120 -11.23 8.19 1.70
CA PHE A 120 -11.89 7.99 2.99
C PHE A 120 -11.35 8.95 4.06
N TRP A 121 -10.03 8.98 4.27
CA TRP A 121 -9.42 9.84 5.30
C TRP A 121 -9.50 11.33 4.94
N THR A 122 -9.50 11.67 3.66
CA THR A 122 -9.75 13.04 3.19
C THR A 122 -11.20 13.45 3.45
N ALA A 123 -12.17 12.57 3.16
CA ALA A 123 -13.59 12.80 3.48
C ALA A 123 -13.78 13.02 4.99
N VAL A 124 -13.13 12.17 5.78
CA VAL A 124 -13.08 12.28 7.24
C VAL A 124 -12.59 13.66 7.68
N ALA A 125 -11.46 14.13 7.15
CA ALA A 125 -10.88 15.42 7.51
C ALA A 125 -11.76 16.60 7.06
N VAL A 126 -12.33 16.54 5.85
CA VAL A 126 -13.24 17.56 5.32
C VAL A 126 -14.55 17.61 6.11
N PHE A 127 -15.09 16.45 6.52
CA PHE A 127 -16.28 16.38 7.35
C PHE A 127 -16.02 16.98 8.73
N ALA A 128 -14.92 16.60 9.39
CA ALA A 128 -14.53 17.16 10.67
C ALA A 128 -14.31 18.69 10.61
N ALA A 129 -13.69 19.18 9.55
CA ALA A 129 -13.46 20.61 9.34
C ALA A 129 -14.75 21.40 9.05
N THR A 130 -15.74 20.78 8.39
CA THR A 130 -16.97 21.47 7.97
C THR A 130 -18.15 21.31 8.91
N ARG A 131 -18.22 20.23 9.70
CA ARG A 131 -19.34 19.94 10.61
C ARG A 131 -18.94 19.68 12.06
N GLY A 132 -17.65 19.61 12.36
CA GLY A 132 -17.15 19.27 13.69
C GLY A 132 -17.18 17.77 14.00
N VAL A 133 -16.63 17.38 15.14
CA VAL A 133 -16.40 15.98 15.55
C VAL A 133 -17.59 15.38 16.34
N GLY A 134 -18.72 16.07 16.36
CA GLY A 134 -19.86 15.73 17.23
C GLY A 134 -20.69 14.52 16.79
N ASP A 135 -20.64 14.13 15.51
CA ASP A 135 -21.41 13.01 14.96
C ASP A 135 -20.50 11.93 14.35
N LEU A 136 -20.14 10.96 15.18
CA LEU A 136 -19.28 9.81 14.82
C LEU A 136 -19.91 8.91 13.76
N ALA A 137 -21.24 8.75 13.77
CA ALA A 137 -21.94 7.89 12.83
C ALA A 137 -22.04 8.56 11.46
N GLY A 138 -22.48 9.82 11.41
CA GLY A 138 -22.49 10.62 10.18
C GLY A 138 -21.11 10.71 9.54
N TRP A 139 -20.07 10.82 10.36
CA TRP A 139 -18.67 10.85 9.90
C TRP A 139 -18.22 9.56 9.22
N LEU A 140 -18.44 8.40 9.84
CA LEU A 140 -18.02 7.10 9.31
C LEU A 140 -18.79 6.72 8.04
N PHE A 141 -20.13 6.82 8.08
CA PHE A 141 -20.97 6.41 6.96
C PHE A 141 -20.85 7.32 5.75
N THR A 142 -20.73 8.64 5.95
CA THR A 142 -20.52 9.58 4.83
C THR A 142 -19.14 9.38 4.21
N SER A 143 -18.11 9.15 5.02
CA SER A 143 -16.76 8.89 4.50
C SER A 143 -16.66 7.56 3.76
N ALA A 144 -17.32 6.52 4.25
CA ALA A 144 -17.44 5.24 3.56
C ALA A 144 -18.17 5.38 2.22
N ALA A 145 -19.28 6.13 2.18
CA ALA A 145 -20.03 6.39 0.97
C ALA A 145 -19.21 7.16 -0.08
N CYS A 146 -18.50 8.22 0.34
CA CYS A 146 -17.60 8.96 -0.55
C CYS A 146 -16.44 8.08 -1.07
N SER A 147 -15.89 7.19 -0.25
CA SER A 147 -14.83 6.26 -0.66
C SER A 147 -15.32 5.25 -1.71
N SER A 148 -16.48 4.63 -1.48
CA SER A 148 -17.11 3.71 -2.43
C SER A 148 -17.47 4.39 -3.75
N ALA A 149 -18.05 5.60 -3.69
CA ALA A 149 -18.36 6.39 -4.88
C ALA A 149 -17.08 6.77 -5.66
N ALA A 150 -15.99 7.12 -4.98
CA ALA A 150 -14.71 7.40 -5.61
C ALA A 150 -14.11 6.18 -6.33
N VAL A 151 -14.24 4.98 -5.77
CA VAL A 151 -13.80 3.73 -6.40
C VAL A 151 -14.63 3.43 -7.64
N LEU A 152 -15.96 3.58 -7.57
CA LEU A 152 -16.84 3.41 -8.72
C LEU A 152 -16.52 4.41 -9.83
N LEU A 153 -16.29 5.67 -9.49
CA LEU A 153 -15.85 6.70 -10.44
C LEU A 153 -14.51 6.34 -11.11
N ALA A 154 -13.55 5.82 -10.35
CA ALA A 154 -12.27 5.37 -10.90
C ALA A 154 -12.43 4.15 -11.81
N ALA A 155 -13.27 3.18 -11.44
CA ALA A 155 -13.56 1.98 -12.23
C ALA A 155 -14.26 2.32 -13.56
N VAL A 156 -15.24 3.23 -13.53
CA VAL A 156 -15.97 3.68 -14.74
C VAL A 156 -15.06 4.46 -15.69
N GLN A 157 -14.09 5.23 -15.18
CA GLN A 157 -13.17 6.00 -16.02
C GLN A 157 -12.12 5.13 -16.73
N GLY A 158 -12.14 3.80 -16.59
CA GLY A 158 -11.14 2.91 -17.20
C GLY A 158 -9.71 3.14 -16.71
N ARG A 159 -9.51 4.06 -15.77
CA ARG A 159 -8.29 4.22 -14.98
C ARG A 159 -8.26 3.09 -13.97
N SER A 160 -7.94 1.91 -14.49
CA SER A 160 -7.15 0.95 -13.73
C SER A 160 -6.07 1.74 -13.01
N VAL A 161 -6.13 1.72 -11.69
CA VAL A 161 -5.05 2.18 -10.82
C VAL A 161 -3.76 1.69 -11.48
N PRO A 162 -2.81 2.57 -11.85
CA PRO A 162 -1.56 2.08 -12.39
C PRO A 162 -0.99 1.13 -11.34
N PRO A 163 -0.70 -0.14 -11.69
CA PRO A 163 -0.06 -1.02 -10.76
C PRO A 163 1.20 -0.31 -10.26
N ARG A 164 1.31 -0.20 -8.94
CA ARG A 164 2.55 0.21 -8.28
C ARG A 164 3.68 -0.66 -8.86
N GLY A 165 4.66 -0.04 -9.52
CA GLY A 165 5.81 -0.74 -10.08
C GLY A 165 6.82 -1.20 -9.00
N PRO A 166 8.02 -1.59 -9.44
CA PRO A 166 8.25 -2.75 -10.29
C PRO A 166 8.17 -4.01 -9.42
N GLU A 167 7.26 -4.92 -9.73
CA GLU A 167 7.57 -6.31 -9.51
C GLU A 167 8.70 -6.63 -10.49
N ARG A 168 9.96 -6.65 -10.01
CA ARG A 168 10.99 -7.43 -10.71
C ARG A 168 10.52 -8.87 -10.62
N ALA A 169 9.70 -9.26 -11.59
CA ALA A 169 9.61 -10.64 -12.02
C ALA A 169 11.04 -11.04 -12.41
N VAL A 170 11.76 -11.64 -11.46
CA VAL A 170 12.86 -12.54 -11.78
C VAL A 170 12.20 -13.76 -12.40
N GLY A 171 11.93 -13.67 -13.70
CA GLY A 171 11.11 -14.61 -14.43
C GLY A 171 11.28 -14.41 -15.93
N ALA A 172 12.42 -14.87 -16.45
CA ALA A 172 12.62 -15.33 -17.82
C ALA A 172 12.06 -14.45 -18.95
N ALA A 173 12.65 -13.27 -19.17
CA ALA A 173 12.68 -12.67 -20.50
C ALA A 173 13.92 -13.23 -21.21
N GLY A 174 13.75 -14.36 -21.91
CA GLY A 174 14.75 -14.88 -22.82
C GLY A 174 15.00 -13.88 -23.94
N CYS A 175 16.27 -13.52 -24.13
CA CYS A 175 16.74 -12.75 -25.28
C CYS A 175 16.50 -13.59 -26.55
N LYS A 176 15.43 -13.31 -27.28
CA LYS A 176 15.32 -13.69 -28.69
C LYS A 176 16.04 -12.59 -29.48
N ASP A 177 17.01 -13.01 -30.29
CA ASP A 177 17.80 -12.19 -31.24
C ASP A 177 19.11 -11.54 -30.75
N CYS A 178 19.89 -12.25 -29.94
CA CYS A 178 21.35 -12.09 -29.96
C CYS A 178 21.99 -13.35 -30.56
N GLY A 179 22.17 -13.36 -31.89
CA GLY A 179 23.00 -14.37 -32.56
C GLY A 179 22.48 -14.81 -33.93
N LYS A 180 22.51 -13.92 -34.93
CA LYS A 180 23.01 -14.18 -36.30
C LYS A 180 23.16 -12.86 -37.04
#